data_AF-A0A956DYN8-F1
#
_entry.id   AF-A0A956DYN8-F1
#
_cell.length_a   1.000
_cell.length_b   1.000
_cell.length_c   1.000
_cell.angle_alpha   90.00
_cell.angle_beta   90.00
_cell.angle_gamma   90.00
#
_symmetry.space_group_name_H-M   'P 1'
#
loop_
_entity.id
_entity.type
_entity.pdbx_description
1 polymer ?
#
loop_
_entity_poly.entity_id
_entity_poly.type
_entity_poly.pdbx_seq_one_letter_code
_entity_poly.pdbx_strand_id
1 'polypeptide(L)'
;AILACALSVSLGASADPAPDGAPPEPSAWRPPTEESPRPAHEDWAAAQPLPLRRPHPLCTASVIREWVRIACKSPEHETYFGVRVLGGPHDDVRIADLDPEPGTPARSNRGTDVVFPLRLGDRRLLEIGRLIPSCWRCYSIEETTEVVISALWLDAEHEPVIVVI
;
A
#
# COMPACT_ATOMS: atom_id res chain seq x y z
N ALA A 1 35.65 -25.94 49.77
CA ALA A 1 35.05 -27.21 49.32
C ALA A 1 33.62 -26.92 48.87
N ILE A 2 33.35 -27.14 47.57
CA ILE A 2 32.07 -27.52 46.90
C ILE A 2 30.84 -26.59 47.13
N LEU A 3 30.04 -26.12 46.16
CA LEU A 3 29.52 -26.72 44.94
C LEU A 3 29.12 -25.59 43.95
N ALA A 4 29.51 -25.73 42.68
CA ALA A 4 28.95 -24.95 41.58
C ALA A 4 27.79 -25.76 40.96
N CYS A 5 26.57 -25.19 40.96
CA CYS A 5 25.43 -25.75 40.24
C CYS A 5 25.44 -25.21 38.81
N ALA A 6 25.88 -26.05 37.86
CA ALA A 6 25.67 -25.80 36.43
C ALA A 6 24.23 -26.18 36.07
N LEU A 7 23.42 -25.20 35.67
CA LEU A 7 22.11 -25.41 35.07
C LEU A 7 22.30 -25.50 33.55
N SER A 8 22.20 -26.70 32.99
CA SER A 8 22.09 -26.92 31.55
C SER A 8 20.68 -26.58 31.08
N VAL A 9 20.54 -25.52 30.29
CA VAL A 9 19.29 -25.19 29.61
C VAL A 9 19.37 -25.75 28.19
N SER A 10 18.58 -26.79 27.90
CA SER A 10 18.39 -27.30 26.55
C SER A 10 17.31 -26.48 25.85
N LEU A 11 17.70 -25.52 25.01
CA LEU A 11 16.77 -24.89 24.06
C LEU A 11 16.49 -25.88 22.93
N GLY A 12 15.33 -26.55 23.00
CA GLY A 12 14.76 -27.27 21.87
C GLY A 12 14.21 -26.25 20.86
N ALA A 13 14.96 -26.01 19.79
CA ALA A 13 14.47 -25.26 18.64
C ALA A 13 13.60 -26.16 17.76
N SER A 14 12.28 -26.19 18.00
CA SER A 14 11.33 -26.63 16.99
C SER A 14 11.05 -25.46 16.05
N ALA A 15 11.83 -25.37 14.97
CA ALA A 15 11.44 -24.59 13.81
C ALA A 15 10.51 -25.48 12.96
N ASP A 16 9.21 -25.26 13.07
CA ASP A 16 8.28 -25.68 12.02
C ASP A 16 8.63 -24.89 10.75
N PRO A 17 8.92 -25.54 9.60
CA PRO A 17 9.07 -24.84 8.35
C PRO A 17 7.71 -24.26 7.94
N ALA A 18 7.67 -22.93 7.77
CA ALA A 18 6.54 -22.26 7.14
C ALA A 18 6.24 -22.94 5.78
N PRO A 19 4.96 -23.08 5.39
CA PRO A 19 4.62 -23.68 4.11
C PRO A 19 5.28 -22.89 2.98
N ASP A 20 6.03 -23.61 2.13
CA ASP A 20 6.60 -23.14 0.87
C ASP A 20 5.47 -22.70 -0.07
N GLY A 21 4.96 -21.48 0.14
CA GLY A 21 4.24 -20.76 -0.88
C GLY A 21 5.24 -20.42 -1.97
N ALA A 22 5.11 -21.07 -3.14
CA ALA A 22 5.91 -20.75 -4.32
C ALA A 22 5.97 -19.22 -4.49
N PRO A 23 7.16 -18.63 -4.77
CA PRO A 23 7.28 -17.21 -5.02
C PRO A 23 6.26 -16.79 -6.10
N PRO A 24 5.52 -15.68 -5.90
CA PRO A 24 4.58 -15.21 -6.90
C PRO A 24 5.29 -15.07 -8.26
N GLU A 25 4.65 -15.52 -9.33
CA GLU A 25 5.23 -15.37 -10.67
C GLU A 25 5.47 -13.88 -10.98
N PRO A 26 6.61 -13.54 -11.61
CA PRO A 26 6.93 -12.16 -11.94
C PRO A 26 5.82 -11.56 -12.81
N SER A 27 5.43 -10.34 -12.48
CA SER A 27 4.53 -9.54 -13.30
C SER A 27 5.16 -9.31 -14.68
N ALA A 28 4.45 -9.66 -15.74
CA ALA A 28 4.88 -9.38 -17.13
C ALA A 28 4.83 -7.89 -17.50
N TRP A 29 4.34 -7.02 -16.59
CA TRP A 29 4.19 -5.60 -16.85
C TRP A 29 5.54 -4.86 -16.86
N ARG A 30 5.70 -3.96 -17.83
CA ARG A 30 6.80 -2.99 -17.90
C ARG A 30 6.23 -1.63 -18.31
N PRO A 31 6.60 -0.52 -17.65
CA PRO A 31 6.15 0.80 -17.99
C PRO A 31 6.72 1.20 -19.35
N PRO A 32 6.01 2.06 -20.10
CA PRO A 32 6.57 2.68 -21.29
C PRO A 32 7.80 3.52 -20.92
N THR A 33 8.69 3.70 -21.89
CA THR A 33 9.90 4.53 -21.74
C THR A 33 9.59 6.01 -21.78
N GLU A 34 8.49 6.38 -22.48
CA GLU A 34 8.01 7.74 -22.57
C GLU A 34 6.95 8.01 -21.51
N GLU A 35 7.00 9.20 -20.92
CA GLU A 35 5.98 9.64 -19.97
C GLU A 35 4.62 9.67 -20.64
N SER A 36 3.62 9.18 -19.93
CA SER A 36 2.31 9.00 -20.51
C SER A 36 1.25 9.72 -19.67
N PRO A 37 0.19 10.29 -20.28
CA PRO A 37 -0.76 11.12 -19.56
C PRO A 37 -1.50 10.33 -18.49
N ARG A 38 -1.89 10.99 -17.41
CA ARG A 38 -2.63 10.34 -16.32
C ARG A 38 -3.91 9.66 -16.85
N PRO A 39 -4.18 8.39 -16.49
CA PRO A 39 -5.44 7.73 -16.82
C PRO A 39 -6.62 8.46 -16.19
N ALA A 40 -7.73 8.52 -16.92
CA ALA A 40 -9.02 8.97 -16.39
C ALA A 40 -9.58 7.92 -15.39
N HIS A 41 -10.57 8.31 -14.60
CA HIS A 41 -11.21 7.40 -13.64
C HIS A 41 -11.76 6.13 -14.32
N GLU A 42 -12.41 6.30 -15.47
CA GLU A 42 -13.02 5.24 -16.27
C GLU A 42 -12.02 4.22 -16.83
N ASP A 43 -10.77 4.63 -17.09
CA ASP A 43 -9.73 3.74 -17.63
C ASP A 43 -9.40 2.60 -16.67
N TRP A 44 -9.56 2.82 -15.36
CA TRP A 44 -9.19 1.86 -14.33
C TRP A 44 -10.08 0.62 -14.27
N ALA A 45 -11.25 0.64 -14.91
CA ALA A 45 -12.09 -0.55 -15.05
C ALA A 45 -11.38 -1.66 -15.87
N ALA A 46 -10.45 -1.29 -16.75
CA ALA A 46 -9.67 -2.21 -17.59
C ALA A 46 -8.21 -2.36 -17.12
N ALA A 47 -7.86 -1.85 -15.92
CA ALA A 47 -6.50 -1.89 -15.42
C ALA A 47 -6.01 -3.33 -15.18
N GLN A 48 -4.73 -3.56 -15.45
CA GLN A 48 -4.09 -4.83 -15.15
C GLN A 48 -3.86 -4.94 -13.64
N PRO A 49 -4.21 -6.07 -12.99
CA PRO A 49 -3.83 -6.30 -11.60
C PRO A 49 -2.31 -6.31 -11.45
N LEU A 50 -1.79 -5.60 -10.44
CA LEU A 50 -0.39 -5.59 -10.10
C LEU A 50 -0.24 -6.27 -8.72
N PRO A 51 0.42 -7.43 -8.61
CA PRO A 51 0.51 -8.14 -7.34
C PRO A 51 1.30 -7.33 -6.32
N LEU A 52 0.78 -7.25 -5.09
CA LEU A 52 1.55 -6.75 -3.95
C LEU A 52 2.57 -7.82 -3.54
N ARG A 53 3.77 -7.39 -3.15
CA ARG A 53 4.82 -8.32 -2.67
C ARG A 53 4.37 -9.09 -1.44
N ARG A 54 3.53 -8.47 -0.61
CA ARG A 54 2.80 -9.11 0.49
C ARG A 54 1.31 -8.85 0.28
N PRO A 55 0.47 -9.89 0.17
CA PRO A 55 -0.98 -9.70 0.08
C PRO A 55 -1.49 -8.88 1.25
N HIS A 56 -2.39 -7.94 0.98
CA HIS A 56 -3.02 -7.10 1.99
C HIS A 56 -4.53 -7.36 2.01
N PRO A 57 -5.17 -7.50 3.19
CA PRO A 57 -6.59 -7.86 3.26
C PRO A 57 -7.53 -6.77 2.74
N LEU A 58 -7.09 -5.52 2.77
CA LEU A 58 -7.92 -4.34 2.45
C LEU A 58 -7.46 -3.57 1.23
N CYS A 59 -6.26 -3.85 0.70
CA CYS A 59 -5.67 -3.05 -0.36
C CYS A 59 -5.29 -3.91 -1.55
N THR A 60 -5.56 -3.40 -2.75
CA THR A 60 -5.16 -4.01 -4.02
C THR A 60 -4.36 -3.00 -4.83
N ALA A 61 -3.50 -3.51 -5.72
CA ALA A 61 -2.77 -2.69 -6.68
C ALA A 61 -3.19 -3.04 -8.10
N SER A 62 -3.24 -2.02 -8.94
CA SER A 62 -3.53 -2.14 -10.36
C SER A 62 -2.70 -1.12 -11.14
N VAL A 63 -2.54 -1.36 -12.44
CA VAL A 63 -1.62 -0.59 -13.26
C VAL A 63 -2.16 -0.33 -14.67
N ILE A 64 -1.88 0.86 -15.18
CA ILE A 64 -2.12 1.27 -16.56
C ILE A 64 -0.87 2.02 -17.03
N ARG A 65 -0.17 1.50 -18.06
CA ARG A 65 1.08 2.11 -18.55
C ARG A 65 2.08 2.26 -17.40
N GLU A 66 2.51 3.46 -17.00
CA GLU A 66 3.37 3.69 -15.82
C GLU A 66 2.60 4.01 -14.53
N TRP A 67 1.28 4.16 -14.61
CA TRP A 67 0.46 4.65 -13.51
C TRP A 67 -0.03 3.50 -12.65
N VAL A 68 0.28 3.57 -11.35
CA VAL A 68 -0.15 2.61 -10.34
C VAL A 68 -1.31 3.22 -9.54
N ARG A 69 -2.34 2.42 -9.29
CA ARG A 69 -3.42 2.71 -8.33
C ARG A 69 -3.39 1.70 -7.20
N ILE A 70 -3.20 2.19 -5.98
CA ILE A 70 -3.38 1.42 -4.75
C ILE A 70 -4.75 1.75 -4.19
N ALA A 71 -5.67 0.80 -4.27
CA ALA A 71 -7.04 0.95 -3.79
C ALA A 71 -7.20 0.28 -2.44
N CYS A 72 -7.50 1.04 -1.39
CA CYS A 72 -7.65 0.56 -0.02
C CYS A 72 -9.08 0.76 0.48
N LYS A 73 -9.66 -0.29 1.08
CA LYS A 73 -10.99 -0.27 1.69
C LYS A 73 -10.91 0.06 3.18
N SER A 74 -11.79 0.93 3.67
CA SER A 74 -12.03 1.18 5.10
C SER A 74 -13.21 0.31 5.58
N PRO A 75 -12.99 -0.66 6.49
CA PRO A 75 -14.05 -1.52 7.00
C PRO A 75 -15.06 -0.77 7.88
N GLU A 76 -14.66 0.34 8.52
CA GLU A 76 -15.44 1.03 9.55
C GLU A 76 -16.15 2.30 9.05
N HIS A 77 -16.25 2.51 7.73
CA HIS A 77 -16.81 3.73 7.12
C HIS A 77 -16.07 5.02 7.49
N GLU A 78 -14.78 4.88 7.77
CA GLU A 78 -13.97 5.97 8.26
C GLU A 78 -13.34 6.73 7.10
N THR A 79 -13.30 8.06 7.22
CA THR A 79 -12.81 8.91 6.14
C THR A 79 -11.29 9.03 6.22
N TYR A 80 -10.61 8.51 5.20
CA TYR A 80 -9.21 8.85 4.96
C TYR A 80 -9.12 10.36 4.66
N PHE A 81 -8.15 11.03 5.29
CA PHE A 81 -8.03 12.48 5.18
C PHE A 81 -7.11 12.91 4.04
N GLY A 82 -6.07 12.12 3.76
CA GLY A 82 -5.04 12.54 2.83
C GLY A 82 -3.97 11.49 2.60
N VAL A 83 -3.13 11.76 1.60
CA VAL A 83 -1.89 11.04 1.34
C VAL A 83 -0.72 11.98 1.57
N ARG A 84 0.30 11.53 2.29
CA ARG A 84 1.60 12.20 2.42
C ARG A 84 2.67 11.41 1.71
N VAL A 85 3.64 12.13 1.16
CA VAL A 85 4.86 11.54 0.61
C VAL A 85 5.94 11.68 1.68
N LEU A 86 6.30 10.57 2.31
CA LEU A 86 7.33 10.51 3.35
C LEU A 86 8.74 10.43 2.75
N GLY A 87 8.86 9.89 1.54
CA GLY A 87 10.12 9.81 0.81
C GLY A 87 9.90 9.58 -0.68
N GLY A 88 10.85 10.08 -1.49
CA GLY A 88 10.79 10.01 -2.94
C GLY A 88 10.14 11.23 -3.60
N PRO A 89 9.92 11.17 -4.92
CA PRO A 89 9.26 12.24 -5.66
C PRO A 89 7.80 12.43 -5.22
N HIS A 90 7.39 13.69 -5.06
CA HIS A 90 5.99 14.05 -4.77
C HIS A 90 5.14 14.25 -6.02
N ASP A 91 5.79 14.35 -7.18
CA ASP A 91 5.12 14.66 -8.43
C ASP A 91 4.08 13.60 -8.76
N ASP A 92 2.92 14.09 -9.17
CA ASP A 92 1.78 13.30 -9.63
C ASP A 92 1.19 12.28 -8.63
N VAL A 93 1.57 12.35 -7.34
CA VAL A 93 0.86 11.61 -6.29
C VAL A 93 -0.47 12.28 -6.00
N ARG A 94 -1.57 11.53 -6.11
CA ARG A 94 -2.93 12.03 -5.87
C ARG A 94 -3.78 10.97 -5.18
N ILE A 95 -4.77 11.44 -4.43
CA ILE A 95 -5.93 10.61 -4.11
C ILE A 95 -6.85 10.69 -5.33
N ALA A 96 -7.21 9.56 -5.91
CA ALA A 96 -8.19 9.54 -6.98
C ALA A 96 -9.56 9.88 -6.39
N ASP A 97 -10.32 10.70 -7.13
CA ASP A 97 -11.70 10.98 -6.79
C ASP A 97 -12.45 9.65 -6.78
N LEU A 98 -12.87 9.23 -5.60
CA LEU A 98 -13.89 8.21 -5.46
C LEU A 98 -15.18 8.92 -5.85
N ASP A 99 -15.54 8.87 -7.13
CA ASP A 99 -16.87 9.28 -7.55
C ASP A 99 -17.88 8.38 -6.84
N PRO A 100 -18.83 8.92 -6.07
CA PRO A 100 -19.90 8.09 -5.53
C PRO A 100 -20.68 7.55 -6.72
N GLU A 101 -20.85 6.23 -6.79
CA GLU A 101 -21.73 5.63 -7.80
C GLU A 101 -23.10 6.35 -7.77
N PRO A 102 -23.70 6.68 -8.93
CA PRO A 102 -24.96 7.41 -8.98
C PRO A 102 -26.04 6.74 -8.10
N GLY A 103 -26.55 7.48 -7.11
CA GLY A 103 -27.55 6.98 -6.15
C GLY A 103 -26.97 6.36 -4.88
N THR A 104 -25.64 6.34 -4.73
CA THR A 104 -24.96 5.86 -3.52
C THR A 104 -24.62 7.08 -2.65
N PRO A 105 -25.07 7.14 -1.39
CA PRO A 105 -24.83 8.30 -0.54
C PRO A 105 -23.32 8.54 -0.41
N ALA A 106 -22.85 9.79 -0.46
CA ALA A 106 -21.40 10.12 -0.42
C ALA A 106 -20.58 9.46 0.72
N ARG A 107 -21.24 8.94 1.75
CA ARG A 107 -20.65 8.10 2.82
C ARG A 107 -20.36 6.64 2.42
N SER A 108 -20.67 6.22 1.19
CA SER A 108 -20.51 4.86 0.70
C SER A 108 -19.17 4.60 0.01
N ASN A 109 -18.38 5.64 -0.25
CA ASN A 109 -17.02 5.46 -0.72
C ASN A 109 -16.12 5.09 0.45
N ARG A 110 -16.18 3.80 0.79
CA ARG A 110 -15.53 3.14 1.93
C ARG A 110 -14.05 2.90 1.66
N GLY A 111 -13.31 3.89 1.19
CA GLY A 111 -11.94 3.65 0.76
C GLY A 111 -11.15 4.90 0.43
N THR A 112 -9.95 4.68 -0.06
CA THR A 112 -9.10 5.69 -0.68
C THR A 112 -8.26 5.02 -1.74
N ASP A 113 -8.05 5.74 -2.83
CA ASP A 113 -7.26 5.26 -3.93
C ASP A 113 -6.10 6.21 -4.15
N VAL A 114 -4.88 5.71 -4.04
CA VAL A 114 -3.68 6.50 -4.26
C VAL A 114 -3.15 6.19 -5.65
N VAL A 115 -3.02 7.22 -6.48
CA VAL A 115 -2.53 7.12 -7.86
C VAL A 115 -1.23 7.88 -8.00
N PHE A 116 -0.23 7.24 -8.61
CA PHE A 116 1.08 7.84 -8.89
C PHE A 116 1.78 7.11 -10.05
N PRO A 117 2.69 7.79 -10.77
CA PRO A 117 3.55 7.12 -11.75
C PRO A 117 4.67 6.35 -11.03
N LEU A 118 4.99 5.15 -11.53
CA LEU A 118 6.07 4.30 -11.03
C LEU A 118 6.98 3.88 -12.19
N ARG A 119 8.21 4.39 -12.18
CA ARG A 119 9.22 4.18 -13.23
C ARG A 119 10.47 3.50 -12.66
N LEU A 120 11.32 2.99 -13.55
CA LEU A 120 12.60 2.41 -13.15
C LEU A 120 13.45 3.46 -12.40
N GLY A 121 14.00 3.08 -11.24
CA GLY A 121 14.75 3.95 -10.35
C GLY A 121 13.89 4.64 -9.28
N ASP A 122 12.56 4.62 -9.39
CA ASP A 122 11.68 5.26 -8.42
C ASP A 122 11.71 4.57 -7.06
N ARG A 123 11.64 5.39 -6.01
CA ARG A 123 11.57 4.95 -4.62
C ARG A 123 10.63 5.88 -3.88
N ARG A 124 9.43 5.40 -3.55
CA ARG A 124 8.40 6.20 -2.88
C ARG A 124 7.95 5.52 -1.59
N LEU A 125 7.82 6.33 -0.55
CA LEU A 125 7.18 5.96 0.71
C LEU A 125 6.02 6.91 0.92
N LEU A 126 4.80 6.39 0.91
CA LEU A 126 3.56 7.15 1.03
C LEU A 126 2.84 6.73 2.30
N GLU A 127 2.17 7.68 2.92
CA GLU A 127 1.36 7.48 4.12
C GLU A 127 -0.06 7.94 3.84
N ILE A 128 -1.02 7.09 4.13
CA ILE A 128 -2.43 7.44 4.15
C ILE A 128 -2.82 7.73 5.60
N GLY A 129 -3.18 8.98 5.85
CA GLY A 129 -3.57 9.46 7.16
C GLY A 129 -5.08 9.44 7.35
N ARG A 130 -5.49 9.27 8.61
CA ARG A 130 -6.86 9.42 9.08
C ARG A 130 -6.92 10.57 10.09
N LEU A 131 -8.04 11.29 10.08
CA LEU A 131 -8.40 12.22 11.15
C LEU A 131 -9.46 11.60 12.06
N ILE A 132 -9.18 11.60 13.35
CA ILE A 132 -10.07 11.10 14.40
C ILE A 132 -10.34 12.24 15.38
N PRO A 133 -11.61 12.58 15.68
CA PRO A 133 -11.90 13.51 16.77
C PRO A 133 -11.38 12.93 18.09
N SER A 134 -10.56 13.67 18.85
CA SER A 134 -10.00 13.18 20.13
C SER A 134 -11.06 12.80 21.16
N CYS A 135 -12.23 13.45 21.08
CA CYS A 135 -13.38 13.17 21.93
C CYS A 135 -14.68 13.70 21.32
N TRP A 136 -15.81 13.23 21.84
CA TRP A 136 -17.13 13.69 21.41
C TRP A 136 -17.29 15.19 21.64
N ARG A 137 -17.61 15.94 20.56
CA ARG A 137 -17.72 17.42 20.52
C ARG A 137 -16.43 18.20 20.80
N CYS A 138 -15.28 17.56 20.68
CA CYS A 138 -13.99 18.25 20.80
C CYS A 138 -13.59 18.89 19.47
N TYR A 139 -12.89 20.03 19.55
CA TYR A 139 -12.34 20.73 18.39
C TYR A 139 -10.92 20.25 18.05
N SER A 140 -10.32 19.40 18.89
CA SER A 140 -9.04 18.77 18.61
C SER A 140 -9.23 17.56 17.70
N ILE A 141 -8.33 17.44 16.73
CA ILE A 141 -8.28 16.33 15.79
C ILE A 141 -6.94 15.64 16.00
N GLU A 142 -7.00 14.32 16.17
CA GLU A 142 -5.83 13.45 16.15
C GLU A 142 -5.64 12.92 14.75
N GLU A 143 -4.39 12.94 14.34
CA GLU A 143 -3.98 12.33 13.09
C GLU A 143 -3.33 10.99 13.38
N THR A 144 -3.80 9.95 12.68
CA THR A 144 -3.28 8.59 12.80
C THR A 144 -2.88 8.08 11.43
N THR A 145 -1.72 7.43 11.36
CA THR A 145 -1.30 6.69 10.18
C THR A 145 -2.14 5.42 10.06
N GLU A 146 -2.85 5.28 8.96
CA GLU A 146 -3.74 4.14 8.72
C GLU A 146 -3.10 3.13 7.77
N VAL A 147 -2.43 3.59 6.71
CA VAL A 147 -1.76 2.74 5.73
C VAL A 147 -0.41 3.35 5.33
N VAL A 148 0.62 2.52 5.20
CA VAL A 148 1.91 2.91 4.62
C VAL A 148 2.15 2.12 3.33
N ILE A 149 2.40 2.82 2.23
CA ILE A 149 2.72 2.25 0.93
C ILE A 149 4.21 2.48 0.66
N SER A 150 4.95 1.41 0.47
CA SER A 150 6.32 1.44 -0.02
C SER A 150 6.36 0.90 -1.44
N ALA A 151 6.72 1.74 -2.41
CA ALA A 151 6.81 1.39 -3.82
C ALA A 151 8.23 1.66 -4.31
N LEU A 152 8.94 0.61 -4.68
CA LEU A 152 10.31 0.69 -5.16
C LEU A 152 10.46 0.01 -6.51
N TRP A 153 11.22 0.61 -7.41
CA TRP A 153 11.72 -0.04 -8.59
C TRP A 153 13.22 0.21 -8.73
N LEU A 154 14.03 -0.78 -8.36
CA LEU A 154 15.47 -0.65 -8.46
C LEU A 154 15.94 -1.01 -9.87
N ASP A 155 17.03 -0.40 -10.34
CA ASP A 155 17.56 -0.61 -11.71
C ASP A 155 17.90 -2.08 -12.01
N ALA A 156 18.25 -2.85 -10.98
CA ALA A 156 18.58 -4.27 -11.09
C ALA A 156 17.35 -5.18 -11.07
N GLU A 157 16.16 -4.66 -10.74
CA GLU A 157 14.93 -5.43 -10.58
C GLU A 157 14.09 -5.39 -11.85
N HIS A 158 13.56 -6.54 -12.24
CA HIS A 158 12.73 -6.67 -13.44
C HIS A 158 11.32 -6.11 -13.26
N GLU A 159 10.86 -5.98 -12.02
CA GLU A 159 9.52 -5.55 -11.65
C GLU A 159 9.56 -4.65 -10.40
N PRO A 160 8.55 -3.82 -10.15
CA PRO A 160 8.48 -3.05 -8.92
C PRO A 160 8.16 -3.94 -7.72
N VAL A 161 8.67 -3.53 -6.57
CA VAL A 161 8.30 -4.07 -5.27
C VAL A 161 7.34 -3.08 -4.60
N ILE A 162 6.08 -3.49 -4.47
CA ILE A 162 5.07 -2.72 -3.75
C ILE A 162 4.67 -3.47 -2.49
N VAL A 163 4.78 -2.80 -1.35
CA VAL A 163 4.40 -3.29 -0.03
C VAL A 163 3.42 -2.32 0.58
N VAL A 164 2.32 -2.85 1.09
CA VAL A 164 1.33 -2.09 1.87
C VAL A 164 1.36 -2.64 3.30
N ILE A 165 1.40 -1.74 4.27
CA ILE A 165 1.49 -2.02 5.72
C ILE A 165 0.36 -1.29 6.43
#